data_AF-A0A1X0D968-F1
#
_entry.id   AF-A0A1X0D968-F1
#
_cell.length_a   1.000
_cell.length_b   1.000
_cell.length_c   1.000
_cell.angle_alpha   90.00
_cell.angle_beta   90.00
_cell.angle_gamma   90.00
#
_symmetry.space_group_name_H-M   'P 1'
#
loop_
_entity.id
_entity.type
_entity.pdbx_description
1 polymer ?
#
loop_
_entity_poly.entity_id
_entity_poly.type
_entity_poly.pdbx_seq_one_letter_code
_entity_poly.pdbx_strand_id
1 'polypeptide(L)'
;MARRGSDSGGAAAFFGVLVLIWVVINYYWVIVGVGAAIGLFFGIRALIRREQERRLAAERDAEILAYRADRQHRWALRGDARGVYGVEGAKLMKSITPQPDVPPAGTAEDDKPYAVIAYTAEDLDVLPRERPTGWTWAVFVSVLVQRYAKVRPRLRDCELNYSAAPIRHLRRGWEVAAYFEDCVDDVCELTERLESFMHSPAFKNVIGDEDEDLADADGILHVANRMMDFHERFVELAERCRDVSVPSAYSGLLKDCTHLMGIPLDGFRACIDELIEIVEGMPDVLRHAPSDDVYLGAVVLEIVADDRLMERICKQIEAAAKD
;
A
#
# COMPACT_ATOMS: atom_id res chain seq x y z
N MET A 1 -60.23 54.64 65.25
CA MET A 1 -59.68 53.42 65.89
C MET A 1 -59.06 52.54 64.81
N ALA A 2 -57.86 52.03 65.08
CA ALA A 2 -56.86 51.58 64.12
C ALA A 2 -57.07 50.16 63.57
N ARG A 3 -56.71 49.96 62.30
CA ARG A 3 -56.48 48.64 61.68
C ARG A 3 -55.12 48.10 62.13
N ARG A 4 -55.09 46.88 62.67
CA ARG A 4 -53.88 46.15 63.05
C ARG A 4 -53.57 45.11 61.98
N GLY A 5 -52.54 45.34 61.18
CA GLY A 5 -51.92 44.32 60.32
C GLY A 5 -50.97 43.46 61.16
N SER A 6 -50.95 42.16 60.90
CA SER A 6 -50.11 41.18 61.59
C SER A 6 -49.24 40.47 60.56
N ASP A 7 -47.96 40.83 60.55
CA ASP A 7 -46.87 40.16 59.82
C ASP A 7 -46.79 38.67 60.16
N SER A 8 -47.05 37.79 59.19
CA SER A 8 -46.76 36.35 59.30
C SER A 8 -45.98 35.78 58.12
N GLY A 9 -45.64 36.60 57.10
CA GLY A 9 -44.91 36.16 55.91
C GLY A 9 -43.39 36.03 56.10
N GLY A 10 -42.78 36.79 57.01
CA GLY A 10 -41.32 36.83 57.20
C GLY A 10 -40.73 35.57 57.86
N ALA A 11 -41.45 34.96 58.80
CA ALA A 11 -40.94 33.80 59.54
C ALA A 11 -40.90 32.52 58.68
N ALA A 12 -41.89 32.32 57.81
CA ALA A 12 -41.93 31.17 56.90
C ALA A 12 -40.83 31.24 55.83
N ALA A 13 -40.53 32.44 55.32
CA ALA A 13 -39.43 32.65 54.38
C ALA A 13 -38.06 32.37 55.00
N PHE A 14 -37.84 32.81 56.25
CA PHE A 14 -36.60 32.53 56.99
C PHE A 14 -36.39 31.03 57.25
N PHE A 15 -37.45 30.30 57.62
CA PHE A 15 -37.37 28.85 57.80
C PHE A 15 -37.05 28.11 56.50
N GLY A 16 -37.65 28.53 55.38
CA GLY A 16 -37.34 27.96 54.06
C GLY A 16 -35.87 28.11 53.68
N VAL A 17 -35.28 29.28 53.95
CA VAL A 17 -33.86 29.55 53.66
C VAL A 17 -32.93 28.71 54.54
N LEU A 18 -33.23 28.55 55.84
CA LEU A 18 -32.41 27.73 56.74
C LEU A 18 -32.43 26.24 56.37
N VAL A 19 -33.59 25.72 55.97
CA VAL A 19 -33.70 24.33 55.48
C VAL A 19 -32.90 24.15 54.19
N LEU A 20 -32.94 25.12 53.27
CA LEU A 20 -32.17 25.08 52.03
C LEU A 20 -30.66 25.10 52.30
N ILE A 21 -30.19 25.96 53.21
CA ILE A 21 -28.78 26.00 53.63
C ILE A 21 -28.37 24.68 54.28
N TRP A 22 -29.20 24.11 55.16
CA TRP A 22 -28.93 22.83 55.81
C TRP A 22 -28.82 21.68 54.79
N VAL A 23 -29.71 21.63 53.80
CA VAL A 23 -29.64 20.64 52.71
C VAL A 23 -28.37 20.84 51.88
N VAL A 24 -28.02 22.07 51.52
CA VAL A 24 -26.78 22.33 50.75
C VAL A 24 -25.53 21.88 51.53
N ILE A 25 -25.45 22.19 52.83
CA ILE A 25 -24.32 21.79 53.69
C ILE A 25 -24.28 20.26 53.89
N ASN A 26 -25.43 19.60 53.99
CA ASN A 26 -25.45 18.16 54.24
C ASN A 26 -25.19 17.34 52.96
N TYR A 27 -25.58 17.86 51.79
CA TYR A 27 -25.54 17.12 50.52
C TYR A 27 -24.42 17.56 49.56
N TYR A 28 -23.60 18.57 49.87
CA TYR A 28 -22.49 18.98 48.95
C TYR A 28 -21.48 17.85 48.71
N TRP A 29 -21.19 17.02 49.72
CA TRP A 29 -20.28 15.87 49.59
C TRP A 29 -20.76 14.85 48.56
N VAL A 30 -22.08 14.70 48.38
CA VAL A 30 -22.66 13.80 47.37
C VAL A 30 -22.38 14.33 45.97
N ILE A 31 -22.53 15.64 45.74
CA ILE A 31 -22.26 16.27 44.44
C ILE A 31 -20.76 16.17 44.08
N VAL A 32 -19.88 16.42 45.06
CA VAL A 32 -18.43 16.29 44.87
C VAL A 32 -18.06 14.82 44.58
N GLY A 33 -18.65 13.87 45.30
CA GLY A 33 -18.44 12.44 45.07
C GLY A 33 -18.86 11.98 43.67
N VAL A 34 -20.04 12.40 43.20
CA VAL A 34 -20.54 12.10 41.85
C VAL A 34 -19.62 12.73 40.79
N GLY A 35 -19.21 13.99 40.98
CA GLY A 35 -18.29 14.67 40.08
C GLY A 35 -16.93 13.95 39.95
N ALA A 36 -16.36 13.52 41.07
CA ALA A 36 -15.11 12.76 41.09
C ALA A 36 -15.25 11.39 40.41
N ALA A 37 -16.37 10.69 40.63
CA ALA A 37 -16.64 9.40 40.00
C ALA A 37 -16.80 9.52 38.47
N ILE A 38 -17.47 10.58 37.99
CA ILE A 38 -17.58 10.87 36.56
C ILE A 38 -16.20 11.19 35.97
N GLY A 39 -15.41 12.05 36.62
CA GLY A 39 -14.06 12.38 36.18
C GLY A 39 -13.15 11.14 36.08
N LEU A 40 -13.23 10.24 37.07
CA LEU A 40 -12.49 8.98 37.09
C LEU A 40 -12.93 8.05 35.97
N PHE A 41 -14.25 7.93 35.74
CA PHE A 41 -14.79 7.11 34.65
C PHE A 41 -14.32 7.58 33.27
N PHE A 42 -14.34 8.90 33.02
CA PHE A 42 -13.84 9.46 31.76
C PHE A 42 -12.31 9.33 31.63
N GLY A 43 -11.56 9.48 32.72
CA GLY A 43 -10.11 9.26 32.74
C GLY A 43 -9.73 7.82 32.41
N ILE A 44 -10.40 6.85 33.03
CA ILE A 44 -10.20 5.41 32.76
C ILE A 44 -10.60 5.06 31.32
N ARG A 45 -11.75 5.57 30.84
CA ARG A 45 -12.20 5.33 29.46
C ARG A 45 -11.22 5.91 28.42
N ALA A 46 -10.65 7.08 28.68
CA ALA A 46 -9.62 7.68 27.82
C ALA A 46 -8.32 6.87 27.81
N LEU A 47 -7.93 6.29 28.96
CA LEU A 47 -6.75 5.46 29.08
C LEU A 47 -6.90 4.13 28.31
N ILE A 48 -8.07 3.48 28.46
CA ILE A 48 -8.41 2.24 27.74
C ILE A 48 -8.42 2.47 26.23
N ARG A 49 -9.00 3.59 25.77
CA ARG A 49 -9.01 3.95 24.34
C ARG A 49 -7.58 4.10 23.79
N ARG A 50 -6.70 4.74 24.56
CA ARG A 50 -5.27 4.90 24.22
C ARG A 50 -4.50 3.58 24.16
N GLU A 51 -4.82 2.62 25.02
CA GLU A 51 -4.18 1.29 25.00
C GLU A 51 -4.72 0.39 23.89
N GLN A 52 -6.02 0.44 23.62
CA GLN A 52 -6.62 -0.31 22.51
C GLN A 52 -6.09 0.17 21.16
N GLU A 53 -5.95 1.49 20.98
CA GLU A 53 -5.32 2.08 19.79
C GLU A 53 -3.87 1.60 19.64
N ARG A 54 -3.11 1.44 20.73
CA ARG A 54 -1.74 0.91 20.70
C ARG A 54 -1.67 -0.59 20.41
N ARG A 55 -2.64 -1.38 20.88
CA ARG A 55 -2.68 -2.83 20.64
C ARG A 55 -3.06 -3.14 19.19
N LEU A 56 -4.09 -2.47 18.66
CA LEU A 56 -4.45 -2.59 17.24
C LEU A 56 -3.33 -2.09 16.32
N ALA A 57 -2.66 -1.01 16.71
CA ALA A 57 -1.43 -0.54 16.07
C ALA A 57 -0.34 -1.60 16.03
N ALA A 58 -0.07 -2.27 17.16
CA ALA A 58 0.97 -3.28 17.26
C ALA A 58 0.61 -4.57 16.50
N GLU A 59 -0.66 -4.96 16.46
CA GLU A 59 -1.15 -6.09 15.66
C GLU A 59 -0.94 -5.84 14.16
N ARG A 60 -1.14 -4.60 13.69
CA ARG A 60 -0.97 -4.23 12.27
C ARG A 60 0.48 -3.97 11.87
N ASP A 61 1.26 -3.34 12.75
CA ASP A 61 2.71 -3.25 12.58
C ASP A 61 3.32 -4.68 12.55
N ALA A 62 2.72 -5.63 13.29
CA ALA A 62 3.07 -7.05 13.22
C ALA A 62 2.61 -7.72 11.92
N GLU A 63 1.48 -7.34 11.31
CA GLU A 63 1.07 -7.82 9.98
C GLU A 63 2.03 -7.34 8.88
N ILE A 64 2.41 -6.06 8.88
CA ILE A 64 3.41 -5.54 7.93
C ILE A 64 4.78 -6.21 8.16
N LEU A 65 5.15 -6.44 9.42
CA LEU A 65 6.38 -7.15 9.77
C LEU A 65 6.32 -8.62 9.35
N ALA A 66 5.17 -9.28 9.53
CA ALA A 66 4.93 -10.65 9.08
C ALA A 66 5.04 -10.74 7.56
N TYR A 67 4.47 -9.78 6.81
CA TYR A 67 4.63 -9.70 5.36
C TYR A 67 6.10 -9.59 4.92
N ARG A 68 6.88 -8.73 5.58
CA ARG A 68 8.32 -8.61 5.30
C ARG A 68 9.08 -9.87 5.67
N ALA A 69 8.70 -10.52 6.78
CA ALA A 69 9.28 -11.78 7.21
C ALA A 69 8.95 -12.92 6.23
N ASP A 70 7.74 -12.97 5.70
CA ASP A 70 7.32 -13.96 4.68
C ASP A 70 8.06 -13.74 3.37
N ARG A 71 8.31 -12.49 2.99
CA ARG A 71 9.14 -12.15 1.83
C ARG A 71 10.59 -12.62 2.03
N GLN A 72 11.18 -12.35 3.20
CA GLN A 72 12.53 -12.85 3.53
C GLN A 72 12.57 -14.37 3.61
N HIS A 73 11.52 -15.00 4.15
CA HIS A 73 11.39 -16.44 4.22
C HIS A 73 11.34 -17.07 2.82
N ARG A 74 10.56 -16.48 1.89
CA ARG A 74 10.53 -16.88 0.48
C ARG A 74 11.89 -16.74 -0.20
N TRP A 75 12.66 -15.68 0.09
CA TRP A 75 14.04 -15.57 -0.39
C TRP A 75 14.92 -16.69 0.18
N ALA A 76 14.81 -16.98 1.47
CA ALA A 76 15.60 -18.01 2.12
C ALA A 76 15.30 -19.41 1.56
N LEU A 77 14.02 -19.72 1.29
CA LEU A 77 13.60 -20.98 0.66
C LEU A 77 14.14 -21.15 -0.76
N ARG A 78 14.34 -20.04 -1.50
CA ARG A 78 14.96 -20.05 -2.84
C ARG A 78 16.48 -20.19 -2.82
N GLY A 79 17.10 -20.28 -1.64
CA GLY A 79 18.55 -20.20 -1.52
C GLY A 79 19.09 -18.81 -1.87
N ASP A 80 18.23 -17.80 -1.97
CA ASP A 80 18.64 -16.42 -2.20
C ASP A 80 19.29 -15.89 -0.92
N ALA A 81 20.54 -15.43 -1.06
CA ALA A 81 21.33 -14.85 0.01
C ALA A 81 20.60 -13.69 0.72
N ARG A 82 19.62 -13.03 0.07
CA ARG A 82 18.80 -11.98 0.69
C ARG A 82 17.90 -12.47 1.81
N GLY A 83 17.48 -13.73 1.78
CA GLY A 83 16.66 -14.30 2.84
C GLY A 83 17.42 -14.51 4.15
N VAL A 84 18.74 -14.68 4.06
CA VAL A 84 19.62 -14.92 5.22
C VAL A 84 20.36 -13.64 5.64
N TYR A 85 20.84 -12.86 4.66
CA TYR A 85 21.71 -11.72 4.89
C TYR A 85 21.05 -10.36 4.63
N GLY A 86 19.80 -10.33 4.16
CA GLY A 86 19.16 -9.11 3.67
C GLY A 86 19.74 -8.63 2.33
N VAL A 87 19.11 -7.62 1.72
CA VAL A 87 19.47 -7.12 0.37
C VAL A 87 20.92 -6.66 0.29
N GLU A 88 21.38 -5.88 1.26
CA GLU A 88 22.76 -5.36 1.30
C GLU A 88 23.78 -6.47 1.60
N GLY A 89 23.47 -7.36 2.54
CA GLY A 89 24.35 -8.47 2.89
C GLY A 89 24.49 -9.50 1.76
N ALA A 90 23.42 -9.73 0.99
CA ALA A 90 23.47 -10.60 -0.18
C ALA A 90 24.39 -10.06 -1.28
N LYS A 91 24.34 -8.74 -1.56
CA LYS A 91 25.25 -8.09 -2.50
C LYS A 91 26.71 -8.22 -2.05
N LEU A 92 26.96 -8.05 -0.75
CA LEU A 92 28.28 -8.23 -0.16
C LEU A 92 28.77 -9.68 -0.29
N MET A 93 27.93 -10.67 0.04
CA MET A 93 28.29 -12.09 -0.09
C MET A 93 28.57 -12.48 -1.54
N LYS A 94 27.79 -11.99 -2.50
CA LYS A 94 28.05 -12.19 -3.94
C LYS A 94 29.40 -11.62 -4.39
N SER A 95 29.88 -10.55 -3.75
CA SER A 95 31.19 -9.96 -4.06
C SER A 95 32.38 -10.75 -3.46
N ILE A 96 32.14 -11.61 -2.48
CA ILE A 96 33.19 -12.34 -1.73
C ILE A 96 33.23 -13.83 -2.11
N THR A 97 32.10 -14.42 -2.50
CA THR A 97 32.02 -15.83 -2.89
C THR A 97 32.65 -16.03 -4.28
N PRO A 98 33.67 -16.90 -4.42
CA PRO A 98 34.18 -17.32 -5.73
C PRO A 98 33.05 -17.95 -6.54
N GLN A 99 32.84 -17.51 -7.78
CA GLN A 99 31.92 -18.21 -8.70
C GLN A 99 32.40 -19.65 -8.85
N PRO A 100 31.53 -20.66 -8.68
CA PRO A 100 31.90 -22.04 -8.93
C PRO A 100 32.38 -22.20 -10.38
N ASP A 101 33.44 -22.97 -10.58
CA ASP A 101 33.98 -23.26 -11.91
C ASP A 101 32.87 -23.89 -12.76
N VAL A 102 32.56 -23.22 -13.88
CA VAL A 102 31.58 -23.66 -14.86
C VAL A 102 32.04 -25.01 -15.43
N PRO A 103 31.29 -26.11 -15.24
CA PRO A 103 31.58 -27.36 -15.92
C PRO A 103 31.49 -27.11 -17.44
N PRO A 104 32.47 -27.53 -18.25
CA PRO A 104 32.35 -27.42 -19.70
C PRO A 104 31.08 -28.15 -20.15
N ALA A 105 30.29 -27.48 -21.00
CA ALA A 105 29.00 -27.94 -21.50
C ALA A 105 29.07 -29.43 -21.89
N GLY A 106 28.46 -30.27 -21.06
CA GLY A 106 28.39 -31.71 -21.25
C GLY A 106 27.18 -32.07 -22.09
N THR A 107 27.46 -32.52 -23.32
CA THR A 107 26.65 -33.38 -24.21
C THR A 107 25.12 -33.19 -24.23
N ALA A 108 24.69 -32.42 -25.23
CA ALA A 108 23.60 -32.71 -26.17
C ALA A 108 22.38 -33.50 -25.65
N GLU A 109 21.34 -32.78 -25.24
CA GLU A 109 19.96 -33.18 -25.61
C GLU A 109 18.95 -32.03 -25.73
N ASP A 110 19.26 -30.78 -25.35
CA ASP A 110 18.43 -29.62 -25.74
C ASP A 110 19.28 -28.34 -25.88
N ASP A 111 19.70 -28.04 -27.12
CA ASP A 111 20.61 -26.93 -27.46
C ASP A 111 19.82 -25.63 -27.80
N LYS A 112 18.62 -25.47 -27.21
CA LYS A 112 17.87 -24.22 -27.33
C LYS A 112 18.58 -23.13 -26.49
N PRO A 113 18.84 -21.94 -27.05
CA PRO A 113 19.37 -20.84 -26.24
C PRO A 113 18.35 -20.45 -25.16
N TYR A 114 18.85 -19.93 -24.03
CA TYR A 114 17.98 -19.38 -22.99
C TYR A 114 17.44 -18.01 -23.40
N ALA A 115 16.19 -17.74 -23.02
CA ALA A 115 15.54 -16.47 -23.30
C ALA A 115 16.21 -15.32 -22.54
N VAL A 116 16.31 -14.16 -23.19
CA VAL A 116 16.83 -12.92 -22.60
C VAL A 116 15.73 -11.87 -22.63
N ILE A 117 15.68 -11.02 -21.60
CA ILE A 117 14.72 -9.91 -21.55
C ILE A 117 15.00 -8.94 -22.70
N ALA A 118 14.00 -8.72 -23.53
CA ALA A 118 14.02 -7.76 -24.63
C ALA A 118 13.70 -6.35 -24.12
N TYR A 119 14.67 -5.45 -24.20
CA TYR A 119 14.50 -4.04 -23.84
C TYR A 119 13.98 -3.17 -25.00
N THR A 120 13.88 -3.73 -26.20
CA THR A 120 13.39 -3.06 -27.40
C THR A 120 12.22 -3.81 -28.02
N ALA A 121 11.37 -3.09 -28.76
CA ALA A 121 10.25 -3.70 -29.47
C ALA A 121 10.71 -4.70 -30.54
N GLU A 122 11.85 -4.42 -31.19
CA GLU A 122 12.44 -5.29 -32.20
C GLU A 122 12.88 -6.64 -31.58
N ASP A 123 13.56 -6.61 -30.44
CA ASP A 123 13.98 -7.83 -29.74
C ASP A 123 12.78 -8.61 -29.19
N LEU A 124 11.71 -7.91 -28.77
CA LEU A 124 10.49 -8.54 -28.28
C LEU A 124 9.75 -9.29 -29.38
N ASP A 125 9.78 -8.81 -30.62
CA ASP A 125 9.14 -9.49 -31.76
C ASP A 125 9.83 -10.82 -32.13
N VAL A 126 11.08 -11.01 -31.71
CA VAL A 126 11.86 -12.22 -31.97
C VAL A 126 11.52 -13.34 -30.98
N LEU A 127 11.34 -13.00 -29.69
CA LEU A 127 11.14 -13.98 -28.62
C LEU A 127 9.97 -14.96 -28.86
N PRO A 128 8.75 -14.53 -29.22
CA PRO A 128 7.64 -15.44 -29.51
C PRO A 128 7.84 -16.33 -30.74
N ARG A 129 8.74 -15.95 -31.66
CA ARG A 129 9.02 -16.68 -32.91
C ARG A 129 10.06 -17.76 -32.70
N GLU A 130 11.13 -17.44 -31.98
CA GLU A 130 12.25 -18.36 -31.75
C GLU A 130 11.99 -19.30 -30.57
N ARG A 131 11.12 -18.90 -29.63
CA ARG A 131 10.74 -19.68 -28.44
C ARG A 131 11.93 -20.34 -27.73
N PRO A 132 12.96 -19.55 -27.35
CA PRO A 132 14.07 -20.05 -26.52
C PRO A 132 13.56 -20.59 -25.18
N THR A 133 14.36 -21.38 -24.47
CA THR A 133 13.98 -21.90 -23.14
C THR A 133 13.70 -20.75 -22.19
N GLY A 134 12.51 -20.71 -21.59
CA GLY A 134 12.08 -19.63 -20.70
C GLY A 134 11.40 -18.45 -21.41
N TRP A 135 11.06 -18.59 -22.69
CA TRP A 135 10.56 -17.47 -23.50
C TRP A 135 9.26 -16.88 -22.97
N THR A 136 8.39 -17.67 -22.32
CA THR A 136 7.10 -17.22 -21.79
C THR A 136 7.29 -16.11 -20.75
N TRP A 137 8.17 -16.35 -19.77
CA TRP A 137 8.56 -15.36 -18.77
C TRP A 137 9.34 -14.19 -19.38
N ALA A 138 10.26 -14.45 -20.31
CA ALA A 138 11.03 -13.39 -20.95
C ALA A 138 10.13 -12.42 -21.73
N VAL A 139 9.15 -12.92 -22.50
CA VAL A 139 8.17 -12.08 -23.22
C VAL A 139 7.35 -11.26 -22.24
N PHE A 140 6.82 -11.88 -21.19
CA PHE A 140 6.01 -11.20 -20.19
C PHE A 140 6.78 -10.04 -19.54
N VAL A 141 7.98 -10.30 -19.03
CA VAL A 141 8.82 -9.30 -18.35
C VAL A 141 9.30 -8.21 -19.32
N SER A 142 9.62 -8.58 -20.56
CA SER A 142 10.01 -7.61 -21.60
C SER A 142 8.94 -6.54 -21.83
N VAL A 143 7.66 -6.94 -21.89
CA VAL A 143 6.55 -5.98 -22.00
C VAL A 143 6.51 -5.05 -20.79
N LEU A 144 6.63 -5.58 -19.57
CA LEU A 144 6.59 -4.76 -18.35
C LEU A 144 7.72 -3.74 -18.32
N VAL A 145 8.96 -4.17 -18.61
CA VAL A 145 10.15 -3.32 -18.62
C VAL A 145 10.04 -2.21 -19.66
N GLN A 146 9.61 -2.55 -20.88
CA GLN A 146 9.46 -1.57 -21.95
C GLN A 146 8.36 -0.55 -21.65
N ARG A 147 7.20 -0.99 -21.13
CA ARG A 147 6.10 -0.09 -20.73
C ARG A 147 6.52 0.79 -19.55
N TYR A 148 7.22 0.24 -18.56
CA TYR A 148 7.74 1.00 -17.41
C TYR A 148 8.75 2.06 -17.85
N ALA A 149 9.67 1.72 -18.76
CA ALA A 149 10.65 2.66 -19.30
C ALA A 149 9.99 3.87 -19.99
N LYS A 150 8.86 3.66 -20.70
CA LYS A 150 8.11 4.73 -21.38
C LYS A 150 7.53 5.76 -20.40
N VAL A 151 7.08 5.34 -19.22
CA VAL A 151 6.48 6.24 -18.22
C VAL A 151 7.44 6.74 -17.15
N ARG A 152 8.70 6.26 -17.17
CA ARG A 152 9.74 6.65 -16.21
C ARG A 152 9.94 8.17 -16.04
N PRO A 153 9.89 9.02 -17.09
CA PRO A 153 9.97 10.46 -16.91
C PRO A 153 8.83 11.01 -16.04
N ARG A 154 7.59 10.55 -16.28
CA ARG A 154 6.40 10.93 -15.50
C ARG A 154 6.51 10.49 -14.04
N LEU A 155 6.99 9.27 -13.81
CA LEU A 155 7.24 8.76 -12.46
C LEU A 155 8.26 9.63 -11.70
N ARG A 156 9.33 10.08 -12.35
CA ARG A 156 10.31 10.99 -11.75
C ARG A 156 9.69 12.34 -11.38
N ASP A 157 8.82 12.88 -12.23
CA ASP A 157 8.11 14.12 -11.92
C ASP A 157 7.21 13.95 -10.69
N CYS A 158 6.56 12.79 -10.55
CA CYS A 158 5.81 12.42 -9.34
C CYS A 158 6.68 12.32 -8.10
N GLU A 159 7.83 11.62 -8.16
CA GLU A 159 8.78 11.50 -7.05
C GLU A 159 9.32 12.88 -6.60
N LEU A 160 9.56 13.77 -7.56
CA LEU A 160 10.05 15.13 -7.30
C LEU A 160 8.95 16.10 -6.85
N ASN A 161 7.68 15.66 -6.84
CA ASN A 161 6.51 16.53 -6.70
C ASN A 161 6.56 17.74 -7.66
N TYR A 162 7.17 17.57 -8.83
CA TYR A 162 7.33 18.63 -9.81
C TYR A 162 6.08 18.72 -10.67
N SER A 163 5.47 19.91 -10.75
CA SER A 163 4.38 20.21 -11.68
C SER A 163 4.73 21.44 -12.52
N ALA A 164 4.62 21.32 -13.84
CA ALA A 164 4.88 22.43 -14.76
C ALA A 164 3.87 23.59 -14.53
N ALA A 165 2.62 23.27 -14.19
CA ALA A 165 1.61 24.23 -13.73
C ALA A 165 0.45 23.47 -13.06
N PRO A 166 0.00 23.89 -11.85
CA PRO A 166 -1.19 23.31 -11.25
C PRO A 166 -2.40 23.51 -12.17
N ILE A 167 -3.02 22.40 -12.58
CA ILE A 167 -4.13 22.41 -13.54
C ILE A 167 -5.42 22.86 -12.86
N ARG A 168 -5.55 22.58 -11.56
CA ARG A 168 -6.78 22.83 -10.78
C ARG A 168 -6.46 23.46 -9.44
N HIS A 169 -7.18 24.52 -9.08
CA HIS A 169 -7.07 25.15 -7.77
C HIS A 169 -8.39 25.02 -7.03
N LEU A 170 -8.41 24.21 -5.98
CA LEU A 170 -9.58 23.96 -5.12
C LEU A 170 -9.58 25.00 -4.01
N ARG A 171 -10.63 25.81 -3.87
CA ARG A 171 -10.61 26.97 -2.96
C ARG A 171 -11.34 26.70 -1.65
N ARG A 172 -12.36 25.85 -1.68
CA ARG A 172 -13.26 25.62 -0.55
C ARG A 172 -13.05 24.23 0.05
N GLY A 173 -13.30 24.09 1.35
CA GLY A 173 -13.12 22.83 2.07
C GLY A 173 -13.93 21.69 1.45
N TRP A 174 -15.21 21.90 1.16
CA TRP A 174 -16.03 20.90 0.48
C TRP A 174 -15.54 20.50 -0.93
N GLU A 175 -14.92 21.42 -1.69
CA GLU A 175 -14.34 21.10 -3.01
C GLU A 175 -13.11 20.21 -2.85
N VAL A 176 -12.30 20.49 -1.82
CA VAL A 176 -11.13 19.70 -1.43
C VAL A 176 -11.55 18.31 -0.96
N ALA A 177 -12.56 18.23 -0.09
CA ALA A 177 -13.07 16.97 0.45
C ALA A 177 -13.59 16.07 -0.68
N ALA A 178 -14.50 16.57 -1.52
CA ALA A 178 -15.07 15.79 -2.62
C ALA A 178 -13.98 15.31 -3.59
N TYR A 179 -13.00 16.16 -3.91
CA TYR A 179 -11.93 15.78 -4.83
C TYR A 179 -11.05 14.65 -4.29
N PHE A 180 -10.67 14.71 -3.02
CA PHE A 180 -9.81 13.69 -2.42
C PHE A 180 -10.58 12.42 -2.05
N GLU A 181 -11.87 12.52 -1.75
CA GLU A 181 -12.77 11.36 -1.65
C GLU A 181 -12.82 10.59 -2.97
N ASP A 182 -13.08 11.29 -4.10
CA ASP A 182 -13.05 10.69 -5.44
C ASP A 182 -11.69 10.03 -5.74
N CYS A 183 -10.58 10.66 -5.37
CA CYS A 183 -9.24 10.08 -5.61
C CYS A 183 -8.99 8.82 -4.77
N VAL A 184 -9.48 8.77 -3.53
CA VAL A 184 -9.37 7.60 -2.66
C VAL A 184 -10.23 6.45 -3.20
N ASP A 185 -11.45 6.74 -3.63
CA ASP A 185 -12.33 5.74 -4.24
C ASP A 185 -11.72 5.21 -5.56
N ASP A 186 -11.18 6.10 -6.40
CA ASP A 186 -10.51 5.73 -7.65
C ASP A 186 -9.34 4.76 -7.41
N VAL A 187 -8.50 4.97 -6.39
CA VAL A 187 -7.35 4.08 -6.12
C VAL A 187 -7.78 2.74 -5.55
N CYS A 188 -8.81 2.72 -4.70
CA CYS A 188 -9.38 1.49 -4.15
C CYS A 188 -10.02 0.64 -5.25
N GLU A 189 -10.89 1.24 -6.07
CA GLU A 189 -11.53 0.53 -7.19
C GLU A 189 -10.49 -0.01 -8.17
N LEU A 190 -9.46 0.78 -8.50
CA LEU A 190 -8.43 0.36 -9.43
C LEU A 190 -7.61 -0.81 -8.88
N THR A 191 -7.34 -0.82 -7.57
CA THR A 191 -6.64 -1.92 -6.88
C THR A 191 -7.49 -3.20 -6.87
N GLU A 192 -8.78 -3.12 -6.54
CA GLU A 192 -9.69 -4.26 -6.58
C GLU A 192 -9.82 -4.85 -8.00
N ARG A 193 -9.89 -3.99 -9.01
CA ARG A 193 -9.95 -4.41 -10.42
C ARG A 193 -8.67 -5.09 -10.88
N LEU A 194 -7.52 -4.59 -10.43
CA LEU A 194 -6.23 -5.25 -10.68
C LEU A 194 -6.18 -6.62 -10.01
N GLU A 195 -6.59 -6.72 -8.74
CA GLU A 195 -6.63 -7.99 -8.01
C GLU A 195 -7.55 -8.99 -8.70
N SER A 196 -8.76 -8.57 -9.08
CA SER A 196 -9.71 -9.40 -9.82
C SER A 196 -9.14 -9.88 -11.16
N PHE A 197 -8.44 -8.99 -11.87
CA PHE A 197 -7.75 -9.33 -13.11
C PHE A 197 -6.64 -10.37 -12.89
N MET A 198 -5.79 -10.20 -11.87
CA MET A 198 -4.72 -11.15 -11.54
C MET A 198 -5.26 -12.51 -11.09
N HIS A 199 -6.45 -12.55 -10.48
CA HIS A 199 -7.13 -13.78 -10.08
C HIS A 199 -7.87 -14.48 -11.23
N SER A 200 -7.99 -13.83 -12.39
CA SER A 200 -8.72 -14.38 -13.53
C SER A 200 -8.02 -15.63 -14.09
N PRO A 201 -8.77 -16.59 -14.67
CA PRO A 201 -8.18 -17.76 -15.33
C PRO A 201 -7.24 -17.38 -16.47
N ALA A 202 -7.55 -16.31 -17.19
CA ALA A 202 -6.72 -15.81 -18.28
C ALA A 202 -5.33 -15.37 -17.80
N PHE A 203 -5.24 -14.76 -16.61
CA PHE A 203 -3.95 -14.38 -16.02
C PHE A 203 -3.22 -15.60 -15.45
N LYS A 204 -3.90 -16.43 -14.67
CA LYS A 204 -3.29 -17.58 -13.97
C LYS A 204 -2.73 -18.64 -14.93
N ASN A 205 -3.37 -18.83 -16.07
CA ASN A 205 -3.00 -19.88 -17.02
C ASN A 205 -1.96 -19.40 -18.05
N VAL A 206 -1.67 -18.09 -18.12
CA VAL A 206 -0.84 -17.52 -19.20
C VAL A 206 0.64 -17.90 -19.07
N ILE A 207 1.12 -18.25 -17.87
CA ILE A 207 2.52 -18.66 -17.62
C ILE A 207 2.58 -20.03 -16.89
N GLY A 208 1.47 -20.78 -16.89
CA GLY A 208 1.26 -21.91 -15.97
C GLY A 208 1.09 -23.29 -16.59
N ASP A 209 1.32 -23.48 -17.89
CA ASP A 209 1.31 -24.82 -18.49
C ASP A 209 2.72 -25.41 -18.45
N GLU A 210 2.85 -26.69 -18.10
CA GLU A 210 4.14 -27.40 -17.97
C GLU A 210 4.91 -27.46 -19.30
N ASP A 211 4.22 -27.22 -20.42
CA ASP A 211 4.79 -27.23 -21.77
C ASP A 211 4.85 -25.81 -22.36
N GLU A 212 6.04 -25.20 -22.31
CA GLU A 212 6.32 -23.90 -22.93
C GLU A 212 6.08 -23.88 -24.44
N ASP A 213 6.13 -25.03 -25.13
CA ASP A 213 5.90 -25.10 -26.58
C ASP A 213 4.40 -24.94 -26.94
N LEU A 214 3.49 -25.22 -25.99
CA LEU A 214 2.04 -25.02 -26.16
C LEU A 214 1.55 -23.64 -25.70
N ALA A 215 2.40 -22.83 -25.09
CA ALA A 215 2.01 -21.54 -24.54
C ALA A 215 1.53 -20.54 -25.62
N ASP A 216 0.46 -19.82 -25.30
CA ASP A 216 -0.15 -18.80 -26.16
C ASP A 216 0.61 -17.48 -26.05
N ALA A 217 1.45 -17.20 -27.06
CA ALA A 217 2.23 -15.97 -27.15
C ALA A 217 1.36 -14.70 -27.15
N ASP A 218 0.23 -14.71 -27.88
CA ASP A 218 -0.65 -13.55 -27.96
C ASP A 218 -1.35 -13.32 -26.62
N GLY A 219 -1.74 -14.40 -25.93
CA GLY A 219 -2.25 -14.37 -24.56
C GLY A 219 -1.28 -13.76 -23.56
N ILE A 220 -0.01 -14.19 -23.58
CA ILE A 220 1.05 -13.65 -22.71
C ILE A 220 1.24 -12.15 -22.95
N LEU A 221 1.38 -11.75 -24.22
CA LEU A 221 1.52 -10.34 -24.61
C LEU A 221 0.31 -9.51 -24.18
N HIS A 222 -0.89 -10.04 -24.36
CA HIS A 222 -2.13 -9.36 -24.00
C HIS A 222 -2.23 -9.11 -22.49
N VAL A 223 -1.98 -10.14 -21.69
CA VAL A 223 -2.04 -10.06 -20.23
C VAL A 223 -0.98 -9.11 -19.68
N ALA A 224 0.25 -9.19 -20.18
CA ALA A 224 1.32 -8.27 -19.78
C ALA A 224 0.98 -6.80 -20.10
N ASN A 225 0.44 -6.53 -21.30
CA ASN A 225 -0.01 -5.19 -21.66
C ASN A 225 -1.17 -4.72 -20.79
N ARG A 226 -2.14 -5.59 -20.51
CA ARG A 226 -3.28 -5.25 -19.66
C ARG A 226 -2.85 -4.93 -18.22
N MET A 227 -1.88 -5.66 -17.68
CA MET A 227 -1.27 -5.36 -16.39
C MET A 227 -0.62 -3.97 -16.39
N MET A 228 0.09 -3.61 -17.46
CA MET A 228 0.71 -2.28 -17.58
C MET A 228 -0.29 -1.15 -17.85
N ASP A 229 -1.47 -1.45 -18.40
CA ASP A 229 -2.55 -0.46 -18.47
C ASP A 229 -3.06 -0.07 -17.07
N PHE A 230 -3.07 -1.00 -16.11
CA PHE A 230 -3.36 -0.66 -14.71
C PHE A 230 -2.29 0.23 -14.10
N HIS A 231 -1.01 -0.12 -14.32
CA HIS A 231 0.12 0.71 -13.88
C HIS A 231 0.01 2.15 -14.41
N GLU A 232 -0.28 2.32 -15.69
CA GLU A 232 -0.45 3.66 -16.28
C GLU A 232 -1.61 4.44 -15.68
N ARG A 233 -2.72 3.78 -15.34
CA ARG A 233 -3.84 4.43 -14.63
C ARG A 233 -3.47 4.87 -13.22
N PHE A 234 -2.64 4.11 -12.49
CA PHE A 234 -2.09 4.57 -11.22
C PHE A 234 -1.18 5.79 -11.39
N VAL A 235 -0.39 5.85 -12.48
CA VAL A 235 0.42 7.03 -12.80
C VAL A 235 -0.47 8.25 -13.04
N GLU A 236 -1.53 8.10 -13.82
CA GLU A 236 -2.50 9.18 -14.08
C GLU A 236 -3.17 9.67 -12.79
N LEU A 237 -3.51 8.77 -11.87
CA LEU A 237 -4.10 9.15 -10.59
C LEU A 237 -3.11 9.88 -9.68
N ALA A 238 -1.85 9.44 -9.65
CA ALA A 238 -0.78 10.13 -8.94
C ALA A 238 -0.53 11.54 -9.52
N GLU A 239 -0.54 11.68 -10.85
CA GLU A 239 -0.43 12.98 -11.51
C GLU A 239 -1.61 13.90 -11.21
N ARG A 240 -2.84 13.37 -11.22
CA ARG A 240 -4.04 14.12 -10.81
C ARG A 240 -3.92 14.65 -9.38
N CYS A 241 -3.40 13.83 -8.47
CA CYS A 241 -3.17 14.26 -7.09
C CYS A 241 -2.05 15.31 -7.00
N ARG A 242 -0.97 15.17 -7.78
CA ARG A 242 0.16 16.11 -7.83
C ARG A 242 -0.21 17.48 -8.43
N ASP A 243 -1.05 17.49 -9.46
CA ASP A 243 -1.37 18.70 -10.25
C ASP A 243 -2.47 19.58 -9.63
N VAL A 244 -2.97 19.23 -8.46
CA VAL A 244 -3.94 20.04 -7.72
C VAL A 244 -3.25 21.02 -6.77
N SER A 245 -3.77 22.24 -6.72
CA SER A 245 -3.37 23.26 -5.76
C SER A 245 -4.48 23.48 -4.74
N VAL A 246 -4.12 23.46 -3.45
CA VAL A 246 -5.04 23.66 -2.33
C VAL A 246 -4.54 24.76 -1.40
N PRO A 247 -5.43 25.43 -0.64
CA PRO A 247 -5.05 26.32 0.45
C PRO A 247 -4.09 25.64 1.43
N SER A 248 -3.22 26.43 2.06
CA SER A 248 -2.23 25.92 3.03
C SER A 248 -2.85 25.17 4.21
N ALA A 249 -4.13 25.41 4.51
CA ALA A 249 -4.89 24.66 5.51
C ALA A 249 -5.01 23.16 5.16
N TYR A 250 -5.02 22.80 3.88
CA TYR A 250 -5.22 21.43 3.38
C TYR A 250 -3.95 20.80 2.81
N SER A 251 -2.77 21.41 2.98
CA SER A 251 -1.52 20.86 2.45
C SER A 251 -1.13 19.52 3.08
N GLY A 252 -1.57 19.27 4.32
CA GLY A 252 -1.42 17.97 4.99
C GLY A 252 -2.16 16.86 4.26
N LEU A 253 -3.42 17.11 3.90
CA LEU A 253 -4.27 16.18 3.16
C LEU A 253 -3.68 15.89 1.78
N LEU A 254 -3.28 16.92 1.03
CA LEU A 254 -2.62 16.75 -0.26
C LEU A 254 -1.36 15.88 -0.16
N LYS A 255 -0.53 16.09 0.88
CA LYS A 255 0.67 15.29 1.10
C LYS A 255 0.34 13.83 1.38
N ASP A 256 -0.63 13.56 2.25
CA ASP A 256 -1.04 12.20 2.61
C ASP A 256 -1.67 11.47 1.40
N CYS A 257 -2.53 12.13 0.63
CA CYS A 257 -3.09 11.57 -0.60
C CYS A 257 -2.01 11.31 -1.66
N THR A 258 -1.05 12.21 -1.83
CA THR A 258 0.07 11.98 -2.76
C THR A 258 0.91 10.78 -2.33
N HIS A 259 1.12 10.61 -1.01
CA HIS A 259 1.80 9.42 -0.49
C HIS A 259 1.00 8.14 -0.78
N LEU A 260 -0.31 8.15 -0.58
CA LEU A 260 -1.20 7.02 -0.90
C LEU A 260 -1.10 6.62 -2.38
N MET A 261 -1.14 7.60 -3.30
CA MET A 261 -1.03 7.34 -4.75
C MET A 261 0.34 6.78 -5.17
N GLY A 262 1.38 6.99 -4.37
CA GLY A 262 2.70 6.41 -4.61
C GLY A 262 2.79 4.91 -4.30
N ILE A 263 1.93 4.39 -3.41
CA ILE A 263 2.04 3.01 -2.92
C ILE A 263 1.91 1.96 -4.04
N PRO A 264 0.89 2.03 -4.93
CA PRO A 264 0.81 1.11 -6.07
C PRO A 264 2.04 1.21 -6.99
N LEU A 265 2.54 2.43 -7.24
CA LEU A 265 3.68 2.65 -8.13
C LEU A 265 4.96 2.00 -7.60
N ASP A 266 5.19 2.11 -6.29
CA ASP A 266 6.29 1.43 -5.60
C ASP A 266 6.14 -0.09 -5.65
N GLY A 267 4.92 -0.61 -5.48
CA GLY A 267 4.60 -2.03 -5.61
C GLY A 267 4.93 -2.57 -7.00
N PHE A 268 4.50 -1.89 -8.06
CA PHE A 268 4.81 -2.28 -9.45
C PHE A 268 6.31 -2.25 -9.72
N ARG A 269 7.04 -1.22 -9.28
CA ARG A 269 8.49 -1.17 -9.42
C ARG A 269 9.16 -2.38 -8.75
N ALA A 270 8.82 -2.67 -7.49
CA ALA A 270 9.40 -3.78 -6.76
C ALA A 270 9.09 -5.14 -7.40
N CYS A 271 7.86 -5.32 -7.90
CA CYS A 271 7.43 -6.52 -8.60
C CYS A 271 8.20 -6.71 -9.93
N ILE A 272 8.34 -5.65 -10.73
CA ILE A 272 9.09 -5.70 -11.99
C ILE A 272 10.57 -6.01 -11.73
N ASP A 273 11.19 -5.35 -10.74
CA ASP A 273 12.58 -5.60 -10.38
C ASP A 273 12.81 -7.07 -9.96
N GLU A 274 11.89 -7.65 -9.17
CA GLU A 274 11.96 -9.06 -8.76
C GLU A 274 11.77 -10.02 -9.95
N LEU A 275 10.86 -9.70 -10.88
CA LEU A 275 10.67 -10.49 -12.10
C LEU A 275 11.90 -10.45 -13.02
N ILE A 276 12.54 -9.29 -13.19
CA ILE A 276 13.78 -9.18 -13.96
C ILE A 276 14.85 -10.11 -13.37
N GLU A 277 15.06 -10.06 -12.06
CA GLU A 277 16.07 -10.88 -11.40
C GLU A 277 15.79 -12.39 -11.54
N ILE A 278 14.52 -12.80 -11.49
CA ILE A 278 14.13 -14.19 -11.68
C ILE A 278 14.46 -14.65 -13.11
N VAL A 279 14.07 -13.86 -14.12
CA VAL A 279 14.31 -14.22 -15.53
C VAL A 279 15.79 -14.20 -15.86
N GLU A 280 16.55 -13.22 -15.37
CA GLU A 280 18.01 -13.15 -15.58
C GLU A 280 18.76 -14.27 -14.85
N GLY A 281 18.26 -14.73 -13.70
CA GLY A 281 18.84 -15.84 -12.93
C GLY A 281 18.45 -17.23 -13.44
N MET A 282 17.43 -17.33 -14.29
CA MET A 282 16.87 -18.61 -14.75
C MET A 282 17.87 -19.51 -15.49
N PRO A 283 18.78 -18.99 -16.36
CA PRO A 283 19.80 -19.81 -17.00
C PRO A 283 20.72 -20.49 -16.00
N ASP A 284 21.09 -19.80 -14.92
CA ASP A 284 21.96 -20.37 -13.88
C ASP A 284 21.23 -21.47 -13.09
N VAL A 285 19.94 -21.28 -12.79
CA VAL A 285 19.13 -22.27 -12.07
C VAL A 285 18.88 -23.53 -12.92
N LEU A 286 18.41 -23.36 -14.15
CA LEU A 286 18.07 -24.48 -15.04
C LEU A 286 19.30 -25.30 -15.47
N ARG A 287 20.50 -24.70 -15.48
CA ARG A 287 21.75 -25.44 -15.71
C ARG A 287 22.11 -26.42 -14.60
N HIS A 288 21.68 -26.18 -13.37
CA HIS A 288 22.03 -27.01 -12.21
C HIS A 288 20.90 -27.97 -11.80
N ALA A 289 19.66 -27.70 -12.22
CA ALA A 289 18.50 -28.57 -11.99
C ALA A 289 17.62 -28.62 -13.27
N PRO A 290 18.02 -29.38 -14.31
CA PRO A 290 17.32 -29.39 -15.61
C PRO A 290 15.98 -30.14 -15.62
N SER A 291 15.67 -30.92 -14.57
CA SER A 291 14.60 -31.93 -14.60
C SER A 291 13.75 -32.03 -13.32
N ASP A 292 13.93 -31.10 -12.37
CA ASP A 292 13.06 -31.01 -11.19
C ASP A 292 12.13 -29.79 -11.35
N ASP A 293 10.91 -29.89 -10.81
CA ASP A 293 9.99 -28.76 -10.63
C ASP A 293 10.66 -27.71 -9.72
N VAL A 294 11.51 -26.87 -10.31
CA VAL A 294 12.11 -25.76 -9.59
C VAL A 294 11.02 -24.73 -9.40
N TYR A 295 10.39 -24.75 -8.22
CA TYR A 295 9.47 -23.71 -7.79
C TYR A 295 10.24 -22.40 -7.65
N LEU A 296 10.21 -21.56 -8.69
CA LEU A 296 10.87 -20.25 -8.73
C LEU A 296 10.29 -19.21 -7.74
N GLY A 297 9.30 -19.62 -6.93
CA GLY A 297 8.63 -18.79 -5.94
C GLY A 297 7.48 -17.98 -6.55
N ALA A 298 6.44 -17.72 -5.76
CA ALA A 298 5.39 -16.77 -6.14
C ALA A 298 5.93 -15.34 -6.03
N VAL A 299 6.06 -14.65 -7.17
CA VAL A 299 6.20 -13.19 -7.20
C VAL A 299 4.87 -12.57 -6.81
N VAL A 300 4.92 -11.62 -5.88
CA VAL A 300 3.72 -10.94 -5.36
C VAL A 300 3.83 -9.46 -5.68
N LEU A 301 2.78 -8.91 -6.30
CA LEU A 301 2.60 -7.48 -6.41
C LEU A 301 2.06 -6.95 -5.08
N GLU A 302 2.92 -6.30 -4.30
CA GLU A 302 2.58 -5.79 -2.97
C GLU A 302 2.06 -4.34 -3.07
N ILE A 303 0.77 -4.15 -2.78
CA ILE A 303 0.12 -2.83 -2.68
C ILE A 303 -0.55 -2.77 -1.31
N VAL A 304 0.18 -2.28 -0.30
CA VAL A 304 -0.31 -2.25 1.09
C VAL A 304 -0.17 -0.83 1.63
N ALA A 305 -1.32 -0.20 1.88
CA ALA A 305 -1.38 1.09 2.55
C ALA A 305 -1.39 0.92 4.07
N ASP A 306 -0.70 1.81 4.78
CA ASP A 306 -0.80 1.88 6.24
C ASP A 306 -2.21 2.37 6.62
N ASP A 307 -2.94 1.59 7.40
CA ASP A 307 -4.26 1.97 7.92
C ASP A 307 -4.25 3.34 8.62
N ARG A 308 -3.14 3.71 9.27
CA ARG A 308 -3.00 5.03 9.90
C ARG A 308 -2.95 6.14 8.88
N LEU A 309 -2.38 5.89 7.69
CA LEU A 309 -2.42 6.83 6.57
C LEU A 309 -3.87 6.99 6.10
N MET A 310 -4.57 5.88 5.87
CA MET A 310 -5.98 5.89 5.44
C MET A 310 -6.88 6.60 6.44
N GLU A 311 -6.78 6.26 7.73
CA GLU A 311 -7.56 6.89 8.79
C GLU A 311 -7.28 8.40 8.88
N ARG A 312 -6.01 8.81 8.72
CA ARG A 312 -5.61 10.21 8.74
C ARG A 312 -6.12 10.97 7.51
N ILE A 313 -6.20 10.34 6.34
CA ILE A 313 -6.81 10.91 5.14
C ILE A 313 -8.31 11.10 5.36
N CYS A 314 -9.04 10.05 5.76
CA CYS A 314 -10.49 10.13 5.97
C CYS A 314 -10.87 11.21 6.99
N LYS A 315 -10.15 11.29 8.12
CA LYS A 315 -10.37 12.36 9.13
C LYS A 315 -10.16 13.76 8.57
N GLN A 316 -9.17 13.96 7.70
CA GLN A 316 -8.89 15.25 7.08
C GLN A 316 -9.93 15.61 6.01
N ILE A 317 -10.43 14.64 5.24
CA ILE A 317 -11.54 14.82 4.29
C ILE A 317 -12.80 15.24 5.04
N GLU A 318 -13.17 14.54 6.12
CA GLU A 318 -14.33 14.89 6.94
C GLU A 318 -14.24 16.28 7.58
N ALA A 319 -13.02 16.70 7.96
CA ALA A 319 -12.78 18.04 8.49
C ALA A 319 -12.94 19.10 7.40
N ALA A 320 -12.34 18.88 6.23
CA ALA A 320 -12.46 19.79 5.09
C ALA A 320 -13.92 19.92 4.61
N ALA A 321 -14.72 18.86 4.66
CA ALA A 321 -16.13 18.90 4.27
C ALA A 321 -16.99 19.82 5.17
N LYS A 322 -16.53 20.12 6.38
CA LYS A 322 -17.23 20.96 7.37
C LYS A 322 -16.82 22.44 7.31
N ASP A 323 -15.75 22.76 6.57
CA ASP A 323 -15.19 24.10 6.37
C ASP A 323 -15.73 24.76 5.08
#